data_AF-A0A947KLH2-F1
#
_entry.id   AF-A0A947KLH2-F1
#
_cell.length_a   1.000
_cell.length_b   1.000
_cell.length_c   1.000
_cell.angle_alpha   90.00
_cell.angle_beta   90.00
_cell.angle_gamma   90.00
#
_symmetry.space_group_name_H-M   'P 1'
#
loop_
_entity.id
_entity.type
_entity.pdbx_description
1 polymer ?
#
loop_
_entity_poly.entity_id
_entity_poly.type
_entity_poly.pdbx_seq_one_letter_code
_entity_poly.pdbx_strand_id
1 'polypeptide(L)'
;MKRYSILLCLVCVLGLASGAVAQAPQSPAYPFQLSLVSPVAILSDSSSVNGLRINLIYGANENVTGVDLGIANQVNKDMKGFEMGIVNLVGGNVTGGQLGGINFVAGNVSGGTMSFINLVGGNVSGVEAGLINLTSGNLSGYDYSLLNMVGGNVEGIEIGLINLAGGSVAGGQVGAINAASGAIDSQGGLINVGLSDACWQTGLINWADKLEGAQWIGLNFANEVKGLQLGVINYTSILDGLQIGVLNIAWGKDSIWKVLPIVNANW
;
A
#
# COMPACT_ATOMS: atom_id res chain seq x y z
N MET A 1 -16.37 35.33 -2.47
CA MET A 1 -16.38 34.73 -1.12
C MET A 1 -16.52 33.22 -1.31
N LYS A 2 -15.40 32.50 -1.48
CA LYS A 2 -14.65 31.73 -0.47
C LYS A 2 -15.39 30.48 0.08
N ARG A 3 -14.84 29.31 -0.29
CA ARG A 3 -14.63 28.06 0.51
C ARG A 3 -15.69 26.95 0.45
N TYR A 4 -15.52 26.02 -0.50
CA TYR A 4 -15.85 24.58 -0.38
C TYR A 4 -14.97 23.75 -1.34
N SER A 5 -13.66 23.64 -1.11
CA SER A 5 -12.75 22.95 -2.05
C SER A 5 -11.71 22.03 -1.41
N ILE A 6 -11.86 21.57 -0.16
CA ILE A 6 -10.83 20.71 0.48
C ILE A 6 -11.39 19.45 1.16
N LEU A 7 -12.69 19.16 1.09
CA LEU A 7 -13.24 18.02 1.82
C LEU A 7 -14.32 17.26 1.05
N LEU A 8 -13.98 16.73 -0.15
CA LEU A 8 -14.74 15.65 -0.80
C LEU A 8 -14.01 15.10 -2.06
N CYS A 9 -12.77 14.64 -1.93
CA CYS A 9 -12.07 13.91 -3.01
C CYS A 9 -11.53 12.53 -2.57
N LEU A 10 -12.01 12.00 -1.45
CA LEU A 10 -12.06 10.55 -1.25
C LEU A 10 -13.41 10.08 -1.81
N VAL A 11 -13.40 9.08 -2.70
CA VAL A 11 -14.53 8.33 -3.31
C VAL A 11 -14.74 8.48 -4.83
N CYS A 12 -13.99 9.31 -5.57
CA CYS A 12 -14.09 9.33 -7.05
C CYS A 12 -12.83 8.86 -7.79
N VAL A 13 -12.18 7.79 -7.33
CA VAL A 13 -11.32 6.97 -8.20
C VAL A 13 -12.18 5.80 -8.71
N LEU A 14 -13.17 6.12 -9.53
CA LEU A 14 -13.98 5.15 -10.26
C LEU A 14 -13.66 5.30 -11.74
N GLY A 15 -12.99 4.28 -12.28
CA GLY A 15 -13.07 3.85 -13.67
C GLY A 15 -12.95 4.93 -14.75
N LEU A 16 -11.73 5.35 -15.06
CA LEU A 16 -11.44 5.84 -16.41
C LEU A 16 -11.09 4.63 -17.28
N ALA A 17 -12.09 4.19 -18.03
CA ALA A 17 -11.96 3.18 -19.06
C ALA A 17 -10.88 3.57 -20.08
N SER A 18 -10.05 2.60 -20.41
CA SER A 18 -8.99 2.65 -21.42
C SER A 18 -9.59 2.77 -22.82
N GLY A 19 -9.80 4.00 -23.29
CA GLY A 19 -9.89 4.30 -24.71
C GLY A 19 -8.49 4.31 -25.33
N ALA A 20 -8.28 3.57 -26.42
CA ALA A 20 -7.06 3.67 -27.20
C ALA A 20 -6.96 5.08 -27.80
N VAL A 21 -6.21 5.96 -27.14
CA VAL A 21 -5.90 7.29 -27.65
C VAL A 21 -4.82 7.15 -28.70
N ALA A 22 -5.07 7.64 -29.91
CA ALA A 22 -4.06 7.76 -30.95
C ALA A 22 -2.82 8.46 -30.37
N GLN A 23 -1.65 7.86 -30.57
CA GLN A 23 -0.39 8.38 -30.05
C GLN A 23 -0.14 9.76 -30.67
N ALA A 24 -0.30 10.81 -29.87
CA ALA A 24 0.05 12.16 -30.27
C ALA A 24 1.51 12.19 -30.75
N PRO A 25 1.87 13.04 -31.73
CA PRO A 25 3.25 13.18 -32.19
C PRO A 25 4.18 13.33 -31.00
N GLN A 26 5.29 12.58 -30.99
CA GLN A 26 6.30 12.69 -29.93
C GLN A 26 6.84 14.12 -29.93
N SER A 27 6.56 14.88 -28.87
CA SER A 27 7.08 16.23 -28.69
C SER A 27 8.61 16.21 -28.75
N PRO A 28 9.25 17.21 -29.39
CA PRO A 28 10.70 17.30 -29.42
C PRO A 28 11.26 17.25 -27.99
N ALA A 29 12.24 16.37 -27.80
CA ALA A 29 12.90 16.15 -26.51
C ALA A 29 14.15 17.03 -26.40
N TYR A 30 14.19 17.90 -25.40
CA TYR A 30 15.29 18.85 -25.19
C TYR A 30 16.17 18.42 -24.02
N PRO A 31 17.49 18.62 -24.06
CA PRO A 31 18.39 18.11 -23.03
C PRO A 31 18.35 18.90 -21.71
N PHE A 32 17.85 20.14 -21.75
CA PHE A 32 17.87 21.04 -20.59
C PHE A 32 16.61 21.90 -20.54
N GLN A 33 16.07 22.09 -19.34
CA GLN A 33 14.97 23.00 -19.04
C GLN A 33 15.24 23.76 -17.75
N LEU A 34 14.97 25.06 -17.78
CA LEU A 34 14.93 25.92 -16.60
C LEU A 34 13.60 26.66 -16.57
N SER A 35 12.88 26.57 -15.46
CA SER A 35 11.67 27.34 -15.20
C SER A 35 11.81 28.16 -13.93
N LEU A 36 11.31 29.39 -13.96
CA LEU A 36 11.07 30.14 -12.72
C LEU A 36 9.73 29.70 -12.14
N VAL A 37 8.68 29.88 -12.95
CA VAL A 37 7.29 29.52 -12.67
C VAL A 37 6.60 29.32 -14.03
N SER A 38 6.12 28.13 -14.38
CA SER A 38 5.45 27.92 -15.67
C SER A 38 4.29 28.93 -15.87
N PRO A 39 4.18 29.58 -17.04
CA PRO A 39 4.93 29.31 -18.28
C PRO A 39 6.24 30.13 -18.45
N VAL A 40 6.73 30.84 -17.43
CA VAL A 40 8.01 31.56 -17.46
C VAL A 40 9.17 30.55 -17.37
N ALA A 41 9.54 29.98 -18.53
CA ALA A 41 10.55 28.94 -18.68
C ALA A 41 11.22 29.00 -20.07
N ILE A 42 12.32 28.26 -20.26
CA ILE A 42 13.01 28.15 -21.57
C ILE A 42 12.13 27.42 -22.59
N LEU A 43 11.53 26.31 -22.17
CA LEU A 43 10.64 25.48 -22.98
C LEU A 43 9.20 25.59 -22.48
N SER A 44 8.25 25.38 -23.40
CA SER A 44 6.83 25.31 -23.09
C SER A 44 6.46 24.06 -22.28
N ASP A 45 5.31 24.11 -21.61
CA ASP A 45 4.80 22.99 -20.80
C ASP A 45 4.44 21.74 -21.63
N SER A 46 4.28 21.88 -22.96
CA SER A 46 4.10 20.77 -23.89
C SER A 46 5.40 20.15 -24.38
N SER A 47 6.56 20.72 -24.04
CA SER A 47 7.86 20.17 -24.44
C SER A 47 8.24 19.00 -23.53
N SER A 48 8.97 18.03 -24.09
CA SER A 48 9.58 16.94 -23.31
C SER A 48 11.05 17.26 -23.01
N VAL A 49 11.53 16.82 -21.85
CA VAL A 49 12.92 17.01 -21.41
C VAL A 49 13.62 15.66 -21.32
N ASN A 50 14.80 15.52 -21.91
CA ASN A 50 15.65 14.33 -21.85
C ASN A 50 17.06 14.71 -21.37
N GLY A 51 17.21 14.92 -20.07
CA GLY A 51 18.44 15.38 -19.44
C GLY A 51 18.15 15.99 -18.08
N LEU A 52 18.35 17.30 -17.94
CA LEU A 52 18.19 18.02 -16.67
C LEU A 52 17.06 19.06 -16.74
N ARG A 53 16.09 18.95 -15.84
CA ARG A 53 15.08 19.97 -15.58
C ARG A 53 15.29 20.60 -14.20
N ILE A 54 15.30 21.93 -14.16
CA ILE A 54 15.36 22.70 -12.91
C ILE A 54 14.13 23.64 -12.85
N ASN A 55 13.32 23.51 -11.81
CA ASN A 55 12.14 24.32 -11.56
C ASN A 55 12.33 25.12 -10.26
N LEU A 56 12.66 26.41 -10.37
CA LEU A 56 12.97 27.23 -9.20
C LEU A 56 11.79 27.36 -8.24
N ILE A 57 10.57 27.51 -8.76
CA ILE A 57 9.33 27.54 -7.98
C ILE A 57 8.36 26.48 -8.48
N TYR A 58 8.05 26.51 -9.77
CA TYR A 58 7.10 25.59 -10.39
C TYR A 58 7.43 25.41 -11.88
N GLY A 59 7.42 24.18 -12.37
CA GLY A 59 7.57 23.92 -13.80
C GLY A 59 6.78 22.71 -14.24
N ALA A 60 6.19 22.82 -15.44
CA ALA A 60 5.45 21.77 -16.09
C ALA A 60 6.12 21.37 -17.40
N ASN A 61 6.15 20.08 -17.71
CA ASN A 61 6.55 19.53 -19.01
C ASN A 61 5.76 18.26 -19.31
N GLU A 62 5.76 17.83 -20.56
CA GLU A 62 4.98 16.68 -20.98
C GLU A 62 5.58 15.37 -20.46
N ASN A 63 6.85 15.11 -20.78
CA ASN A 63 7.63 13.99 -20.24
C ASN A 63 8.96 14.51 -19.72
N VAL A 64 9.52 13.83 -18.72
CA VAL A 64 10.89 14.06 -18.26
C VAL A 64 11.63 12.74 -18.18
N THR A 65 12.77 12.65 -18.87
CA THR A 65 13.73 11.57 -18.74
C THR A 65 15.05 12.15 -18.23
N GLY A 66 15.61 11.60 -17.14
CA GLY A 66 16.84 12.07 -16.52
C GLY A 66 16.63 12.58 -15.10
N VAL A 67 17.03 13.81 -14.81
CA VAL A 67 16.99 14.41 -13.48
C VAL A 67 16.07 15.62 -13.48
N ASP A 68 15.15 15.65 -12.51
CA ASP A 68 14.15 16.68 -12.36
C ASP A 68 14.16 17.25 -10.95
N LEU A 69 14.52 18.54 -10.81
CA LEU A 69 14.75 19.17 -9.52
C LEU A 69 13.90 20.43 -9.39
N GLY A 70 13.26 20.64 -8.24
CA GLY A 70 12.57 21.90 -8.02
C GLY A 70 11.80 22.00 -6.71
N ILE A 71 11.07 23.10 -6.52
CA ILE A 71 10.12 23.21 -5.41
C ILE A 71 8.85 22.44 -5.74
N ALA A 72 8.23 22.74 -6.89
CA ALA A 72 7.08 22.02 -7.43
C ALA A 72 7.36 21.55 -8.85
N ASN A 73 7.35 20.24 -9.06
CA ASN A 73 7.58 19.61 -10.35
C ASN A 73 6.26 19.03 -10.86
N GLN A 74 5.90 19.35 -12.11
CA GLN A 74 4.75 18.74 -12.78
C GLN A 74 5.21 18.05 -14.07
N VAL A 75 4.93 16.77 -14.19
CA VAL A 75 5.12 15.97 -15.41
C VAL A 75 3.75 15.48 -15.86
N ASN A 76 3.27 15.97 -16.99
CA ASN A 76 1.89 15.69 -17.43
C ASN A 76 1.67 14.23 -17.84
N LYS A 77 2.72 13.56 -18.32
CA LYS A 77 2.73 12.15 -18.72
C LYS A 77 3.78 11.40 -17.90
N ASP A 78 4.81 10.84 -18.52
CA ASP A 78 5.72 9.91 -17.88
C ASP A 78 7.00 10.60 -17.38
N MET A 79 7.42 10.21 -16.18
CA MET A 79 8.70 10.53 -15.58
C MET A 79 9.59 9.27 -15.62
N LYS A 80 10.83 9.41 -16.10
CA LYS A 80 11.86 8.36 -16.05
C LYS A 80 13.16 8.91 -15.47
N GLY A 81 13.71 8.30 -14.43
CA GLY A 81 14.98 8.70 -13.82
C GLY A 81 14.81 9.12 -12.35
N PHE A 82 15.29 10.31 -11.98
CA PHE A 82 15.21 10.80 -10.60
C PHE A 82 14.51 12.16 -10.50
N GLU A 83 13.48 12.26 -9.67
CA GLU A 83 12.73 13.48 -9.40
C GLU A 83 12.87 13.87 -7.92
N MET A 84 13.18 15.14 -7.67
CA MET A 84 13.25 15.68 -6.32
C MET A 84 12.54 17.03 -6.24
N GLY A 85 11.61 17.15 -5.30
CA GLY A 85 10.99 18.43 -4.98
C GLY A 85 10.11 18.39 -3.75
N ILE A 86 9.61 19.54 -3.30
CA ILE A 86 8.65 19.56 -2.17
C ILE A 86 7.34 18.92 -2.61
N VAL A 87 6.90 19.20 -3.84
CA VAL A 87 5.70 18.62 -4.46
C VAL A 87 6.06 18.07 -5.83
N ASN A 88 5.83 16.78 -6.04
CA ASN A 88 6.00 16.11 -7.33
C ASN A 88 4.64 15.62 -7.83
N LEU A 89 4.22 16.06 -9.00
CA LEU A 89 2.94 15.71 -9.63
C LEU A 89 3.19 15.05 -10.97
N VAL A 90 2.90 13.75 -11.07
CA VAL A 90 3.08 12.96 -12.30
C VAL A 90 1.73 12.43 -12.78
N GLY A 91 1.29 12.89 -13.95
CA GLY A 91 0.01 12.50 -14.54
C GLY A 91 0.01 11.11 -15.20
N GLY A 92 1.18 10.56 -15.49
CA GLY A 92 1.39 9.22 -16.05
C GLY A 92 2.14 8.32 -15.08
N ASN A 93 3.11 7.56 -15.62
CA ASN A 93 3.90 6.61 -14.85
C ASN A 93 5.24 7.19 -14.42
N VAL A 94 5.79 6.62 -13.34
CA VAL A 94 7.13 6.89 -12.84
C VAL A 94 7.98 5.64 -13.00
N THR A 95 9.15 5.77 -13.61
CA THR A 95 10.18 4.72 -13.61
C THR A 95 11.48 5.28 -13.04
N GLY A 96 11.88 4.82 -11.86
CA GLY A 96 13.07 5.30 -11.16
C GLY A 96 12.75 5.76 -9.73
N GLY A 97 13.28 6.91 -9.33
CA GLY A 97 13.20 7.40 -7.94
C GLY A 97 12.47 8.74 -7.82
N GLN A 98 11.60 8.86 -6.82
CA GLN A 98 11.02 10.14 -6.41
C GLN A 98 11.37 10.43 -4.95
N LEU A 99 11.81 11.65 -4.67
CA LEU A 99 11.98 12.18 -3.32
C LEU A 99 11.19 13.47 -3.17
N GLY A 100 10.37 13.58 -2.13
CA GLY A 100 9.71 14.85 -1.88
C GLY A 100 8.98 15.01 -0.56
N GLY A 101 8.21 16.10 -0.45
CA GLY A 101 7.26 16.28 0.65
C GLY A 101 5.94 15.58 0.35
N ILE A 102 5.44 15.75 -0.86
CA ILE A 102 4.25 15.10 -1.40
C ILE A 102 4.57 14.57 -2.79
N ASN A 103 4.35 13.28 -3.01
CA ASN A 103 4.41 12.66 -4.33
C ASN A 103 3.01 12.22 -4.74
N PHE A 104 2.51 12.72 -5.87
CA PHE A 104 1.27 12.27 -6.49
C PHE A 104 1.57 11.68 -7.86
N VAL A 105 1.17 10.42 -8.07
CA VAL A 105 1.35 9.70 -9.32
C VAL A 105 0.00 9.12 -9.74
N ALA A 106 -0.56 9.57 -10.85
CA ALA A 106 -1.85 9.05 -11.31
C ALA A 106 -1.75 7.64 -11.91
N GLY A 107 -0.59 7.28 -12.47
CA GLY A 107 -0.31 5.97 -13.05
C GLY A 107 0.44 5.03 -12.11
N ASN A 108 1.31 4.20 -12.69
CA ASN A 108 2.11 3.22 -11.95
C ASN A 108 3.48 3.78 -11.55
N VAL A 109 4.05 3.23 -10.49
CA VAL A 109 5.43 3.47 -10.05
C VAL A 109 6.24 2.18 -10.20
N SER A 110 7.38 2.25 -10.88
CA SER A 110 8.39 1.19 -10.90
C SER A 110 9.71 1.76 -10.39
N GLY A 111 10.17 1.31 -9.24
CA GLY A 111 11.37 1.81 -8.56
C GLY A 111 11.10 2.21 -7.12
N GLY A 112 11.31 3.47 -6.76
CA GLY A 112 11.17 3.94 -5.37
C GLY A 112 10.52 5.30 -5.25
N THR A 113 9.64 5.47 -4.28
CA THR A 113 9.08 6.78 -3.90
C THR A 113 9.20 7.01 -2.41
N MET A 114 9.77 8.15 -2.03
CA MET A 114 9.99 8.54 -0.65
C MET A 114 9.46 9.96 -0.42
N SER A 115 8.47 10.10 0.46
CA SER A 115 7.96 11.43 0.84
C SER A 115 7.25 11.41 2.18
N PHE A 116 6.66 12.52 2.64
CA PHE A 116 5.73 12.44 3.78
C PHE A 116 4.41 11.81 3.37
N ILE A 117 3.92 12.11 2.16
CA ILE A 117 2.64 11.64 1.63
C ILE A 117 2.85 11.17 0.19
N ASN A 118 2.70 9.87 -0.03
CA ASN A 118 2.67 9.26 -1.35
C ASN A 118 1.22 8.90 -1.71
N LEU A 119 0.78 9.32 -2.90
CA LEU A 119 -0.53 9.02 -3.46
C LEU A 119 -0.33 8.40 -4.85
N VAL A 120 -0.57 7.10 -4.97
CA VAL A 120 -0.40 6.36 -6.24
C VAL A 120 -1.75 5.82 -6.70
N GLY A 121 -2.16 6.26 -7.89
CA GLY A 121 -3.43 5.84 -8.52
C GLY A 121 -3.37 4.45 -9.17
N GLY A 122 -2.18 3.97 -9.52
CA GLY A 122 -1.95 2.66 -10.12
C GLY A 122 -1.27 1.67 -9.17
N ASN A 123 -0.43 0.82 -9.76
CA ASN A 123 0.37 -0.17 -9.05
C ASN A 123 1.75 0.39 -8.67
N VAL A 124 2.31 -0.13 -7.58
CA VAL A 124 3.70 0.13 -7.17
C VAL A 124 4.49 -1.16 -7.29
N SER A 125 5.64 -1.10 -7.98
CA SER A 125 6.63 -2.16 -7.99
C SER A 125 7.96 -1.61 -7.48
N GLY A 126 8.38 -2.05 -6.30
CA GLY A 126 9.61 -1.62 -5.63
C GLY A 126 9.37 -1.14 -4.21
N VAL A 127 9.82 0.09 -3.86
CA VAL A 127 9.78 0.60 -2.48
C VAL A 127 8.93 1.86 -2.36
N GLU A 128 7.97 1.84 -1.43
CA GLU A 128 7.24 3.03 -0.97
C GLU A 128 7.69 3.37 0.45
N ALA A 129 7.99 4.64 0.74
CA ALA A 129 8.37 5.06 2.08
C ALA A 129 7.81 6.44 2.44
N GLY A 130 7.27 6.58 3.66
CA GLY A 130 6.77 7.87 4.11
C GLY A 130 6.06 7.90 5.45
N LEU A 131 5.18 8.88 5.66
CA LEU A 131 4.25 8.86 6.80
C LEU A 131 2.91 8.24 6.39
N ILE A 132 2.45 8.55 5.19
CA ILE A 132 1.18 8.10 4.62
C ILE A 132 1.44 7.63 3.20
N ASN A 133 1.18 6.35 2.95
CA ASN A 133 1.24 5.74 1.63
C ASN A 133 -0.14 5.22 1.25
N LEU A 134 -0.71 5.78 0.19
CA LEU A 134 -2.01 5.37 -0.35
C LEU A 134 -1.83 4.89 -1.80
N THR A 135 -1.90 3.59 -1.99
CA THR A 135 -1.79 2.94 -3.30
C THR A 135 -3.14 2.33 -3.68
N SER A 136 -3.76 2.81 -4.76
CA SER A 136 -5.10 2.33 -5.16
C SER A 136 -5.07 0.96 -5.84
N GLY A 137 -3.94 0.59 -6.46
CA GLY A 137 -3.74 -0.70 -7.11
C GLY A 137 -3.04 -1.73 -6.22
N ASN A 138 -2.19 -2.53 -6.84
CA ASN A 138 -1.37 -3.55 -6.17
C ASN A 138 0.01 -2.99 -5.78
N LEU A 139 0.58 -3.56 -4.74
CA LEU A 139 1.97 -3.36 -4.32
C LEU A 139 2.76 -4.65 -4.55
N SER A 140 3.88 -4.59 -5.26
CA SER A 140 4.86 -5.67 -5.34
C SER A 140 6.22 -5.14 -4.86
N GLY A 141 6.61 -5.51 -3.63
CA GLY A 141 7.82 -5.01 -2.99
C GLY A 141 7.62 -4.66 -1.50
N TYR A 142 8.08 -3.47 -1.09
CA TYR A 142 8.11 -3.08 0.32
C TYR A 142 7.46 -1.72 0.56
N ASP A 143 6.62 -1.63 1.58
CA ASP A 143 6.09 -0.38 2.08
C ASP A 143 6.58 -0.11 3.51
N TYR A 144 7.24 1.03 3.71
CA TYR A 144 7.73 1.53 5.01
C TYR A 144 7.09 2.88 5.33
N SER A 145 5.90 2.87 5.94
CA SER A 145 5.23 4.11 6.32
C SER A 145 4.43 3.97 7.62
N LEU A 146 4.00 5.07 8.25
CA LEU A 146 3.18 4.95 9.46
C LEU A 146 1.79 4.41 9.14
N LEU A 147 1.24 4.77 7.98
CA LEU A 147 -0.07 4.34 7.50
C LEU A 147 0.04 3.87 6.06
N ASN A 148 -0.10 2.56 5.88
CA ASN A 148 -0.09 1.88 4.58
C ASN A 148 -1.53 1.49 4.23
N MET A 149 -2.03 1.98 3.10
CA MET A 149 -3.30 1.54 2.53
C MET A 149 -3.11 1.14 1.09
N VAL A 150 -3.19 -0.17 0.83
CA VAL A 150 -3.15 -0.74 -0.52
C VAL A 150 -4.55 -1.23 -0.87
N GLY A 151 -5.12 -0.71 -1.96
CA GLY A 151 -6.48 -1.07 -2.40
C GLY A 151 -6.58 -2.49 -2.97
N GLY A 152 -5.49 -3.01 -3.53
CA GLY A 152 -5.41 -4.33 -4.14
C GLY A 152 -4.57 -5.33 -3.35
N ASN A 153 -3.86 -6.19 -4.09
CA ASN A 153 -2.99 -7.21 -3.54
C ASN A 153 -1.61 -6.66 -3.18
N VAL A 154 -1.00 -7.26 -2.16
CA VAL A 154 0.39 -7.04 -1.75
C VAL A 154 1.19 -8.31 -2.02
N GLU A 155 2.26 -8.19 -2.77
CA GLU A 155 3.30 -9.19 -2.92
C GLU A 155 4.57 -8.65 -2.27
N GLY A 156 4.79 -8.97 -0.99
CA GLY A 156 5.91 -8.48 -0.20
C GLY A 156 5.55 -8.07 1.23
N ILE A 157 6.15 -7.00 1.74
CA ILE A 157 6.07 -6.65 3.17
C ILE A 157 5.58 -5.21 3.37
N GLU A 158 4.59 -5.04 4.24
CA GLU A 158 4.16 -3.74 4.77
C GLU A 158 4.65 -3.60 6.22
N ILE A 159 5.40 -2.54 6.51
CA ILE A 159 5.83 -2.19 7.86
C ILE A 159 5.31 -0.79 8.21
N GLY A 160 4.53 -0.71 9.28
CA GLY A 160 3.92 0.55 9.69
C GLY A 160 3.20 0.51 11.02
N LEU A 161 2.57 1.62 11.44
CA LEU A 161 1.67 1.56 12.60
C LEU A 161 0.34 0.91 12.21
N ILE A 162 -0.17 1.22 11.02
CA ILE A 162 -1.41 0.69 10.48
C ILE A 162 -1.15 0.20 9.05
N ASN A 163 -1.44 -1.07 8.79
CA ASN A 163 -1.35 -1.69 7.46
C ASN A 163 -2.73 -2.23 7.06
N LEU A 164 -3.29 -1.74 5.95
CA LEU A 164 -4.59 -2.17 5.43
C LEU A 164 -4.45 -2.57 3.96
N ALA A 165 -4.72 -3.85 3.67
CA ALA A 165 -4.77 -4.39 2.32
C ALA A 165 -6.22 -4.73 1.93
N GLY A 166 -6.67 -4.15 0.81
CA GLY A 166 -7.97 -4.41 0.21
C GLY A 166 -8.05 -5.73 -0.59
N GLY A 167 -6.94 -6.45 -0.71
CA GLY A 167 -6.83 -7.77 -1.32
C GLY A 167 -6.00 -8.76 -0.49
N SER A 168 -5.38 -9.72 -1.17
CA SER A 168 -4.50 -10.72 -0.55
C SER A 168 -3.10 -10.15 -0.32
N VAL A 169 -2.41 -10.68 0.68
CA VAL A 169 -1.03 -10.33 1.04
C VAL A 169 -0.18 -11.61 1.03
N ALA A 170 0.54 -11.80 -0.06
CA ALA A 170 1.58 -12.82 -0.19
C ALA A 170 2.89 -12.25 0.39
N GLY A 171 3.25 -12.64 1.61
CA GLY A 171 4.32 -12.03 2.39
C GLY A 171 3.88 -11.68 3.81
N GLY A 172 3.85 -10.39 4.19
CA GLY A 172 3.31 -10.07 5.52
C GLY A 172 3.19 -8.61 5.92
N GLN A 173 2.49 -8.41 7.03
CA GLN A 173 2.23 -7.10 7.63
C GLN A 173 2.83 -7.05 9.04
N VAL A 174 3.59 -6.00 9.33
CA VAL A 174 4.17 -5.75 10.65
C VAL A 174 3.76 -4.37 11.14
N GLY A 175 3.03 -4.31 12.24
CA GLY A 175 2.53 -3.03 12.76
C GLY A 175 1.70 -3.10 14.02
N ALA A 176 1.15 -1.97 14.48
CA ALA A 176 0.24 -2.00 15.62
C ALA A 176 -1.10 -2.63 15.21
N ILE A 177 -1.61 -2.28 14.04
CA ILE A 177 -2.86 -2.78 13.47
C ILE A 177 -2.60 -3.27 12.05
N ASN A 178 -2.94 -4.52 11.78
CA ASN A 178 -2.81 -5.15 10.47
C ASN A 178 -4.17 -5.71 10.05
N ALA A 179 -4.60 -5.41 8.82
CA ALA A 179 -5.80 -6.01 8.25
C ALA A 179 -5.61 -6.35 6.76
N ALA A 180 -6.14 -7.50 6.37
CA ALA A 180 -6.26 -7.92 4.98
C ALA A 180 -7.66 -8.49 4.73
N SER A 181 -8.28 -8.08 3.63
CA SER A 181 -9.57 -8.65 3.19
C SER A 181 -9.41 -10.01 2.50
N GLY A 182 -8.27 -10.22 1.83
CA GLY A 182 -7.91 -11.46 1.15
C GLY A 182 -7.08 -12.40 2.02
N ALA A 183 -6.47 -13.40 1.36
CA ALA A 183 -5.59 -14.35 2.03
C ALA A 183 -4.31 -13.66 2.51
N ILE A 184 -3.78 -14.04 3.67
CA ILE A 184 -2.62 -13.41 4.32
C ILE A 184 -1.65 -14.47 4.86
N ASP A 185 -0.41 -14.42 4.38
CA ASP A 185 0.63 -15.36 4.81
C ASP A 185 1.06 -15.11 6.26
N SER A 186 1.30 -13.85 6.65
CA SER A 186 1.80 -13.53 8.00
C SER A 186 1.42 -12.13 8.49
N GLN A 187 0.94 -12.03 9.73
CA GLN A 187 0.73 -10.76 10.41
C GLN A 187 1.41 -10.75 11.78
N GLY A 188 2.10 -9.65 12.09
CA GLY A 188 2.70 -9.42 13.41
C GLY A 188 2.34 -8.05 13.95
N GLY A 189 1.73 -8.00 15.13
CA GLY A 189 1.25 -6.73 15.67
C GLY A 189 0.54 -6.78 16.99
N LEU A 190 -0.12 -5.68 17.37
CA LEU A 190 -1.02 -5.70 18.54
C LEU A 190 -2.36 -6.32 18.15
N ILE A 191 -2.89 -5.94 16.98
CA ILE A 191 -4.15 -6.41 16.43
C ILE A 191 -3.92 -6.88 15.00
N ASN A 192 -4.24 -8.14 14.73
CA ASN A 192 -4.15 -8.74 13.41
C ASN A 192 -5.53 -9.25 12.98
N VAL A 193 -5.96 -8.87 11.78
CA VAL A 193 -7.26 -9.27 11.21
C VAL A 193 -7.05 -9.81 9.80
N GLY A 194 -7.39 -11.08 9.61
CA GLY A 194 -7.53 -11.71 8.29
C GLY A 194 -9.01 -12.04 8.07
N LEU A 195 -9.61 -11.54 6.99
CA LEU A 195 -11.03 -11.78 6.69
C LEU A 195 -11.27 -12.95 5.73
N SER A 196 -10.21 -13.63 5.30
CA SER A 196 -10.23 -14.84 4.47
C SER A 196 -9.30 -15.87 5.12
N ASP A 197 -8.40 -16.48 4.34
CA ASP A 197 -7.38 -17.41 4.83
C ASP A 197 -6.20 -16.67 5.50
N ALA A 198 -5.86 -17.05 6.73
CA ALA A 198 -4.65 -16.60 7.41
C ALA A 198 -3.75 -17.80 7.71
N CYS A 199 -2.43 -17.63 7.57
CA CYS A 199 -1.47 -18.69 7.92
C CYS A 199 -0.81 -18.42 9.27
N TRP A 200 -0.11 -17.30 9.45
CA TRP A 200 0.55 -16.95 10.72
C TRP A 200 0.06 -15.63 11.28
N GLN A 201 -0.30 -15.60 12.57
CA GLN A 201 -0.61 -14.35 13.26
C GLN A 201 0.01 -14.32 14.67
N THR A 202 0.72 -13.25 14.98
CA THR A 202 1.34 -13.01 16.28
C THR A 202 0.92 -11.66 16.85
N GLY A 203 0.26 -11.67 18.00
CA GLY A 203 -0.22 -10.43 18.60
C GLY A 203 -1.09 -10.58 19.84
N LEU A 204 -1.53 -9.45 20.39
CA LEU A 204 -2.43 -9.42 21.54
C LEU A 204 -3.84 -9.87 21.15
N ILE A 205 -4.28 -9.56 19.93
CA ILE A 205 -5.55 -9.98 19.35
C ILE A 205 -5.27 -10.47 17.93
N ASN A 206 -5.63 -11.72 17.65
CA ASN A 206 -5.55 -12.32 16.33
C ASN A 206 -6.96 -12.78 15.93
N TRP A 207 -7.44 -12.29 14.79
CA TRP A 207 -8.69 -12.70 14.19
C TRP A 207 -8.44 -13.25 12.78
N ALA A 208 -9.01 -14.41 12.48
CA ALA A 208 -9.03 -15.00 11.14
C ALA A 208 -10.45 -15.46 10.80
N ASP A 209 -10.84 -15.47 9.53
CA ASP A 209 -12.02 -16.24 9.13
C ASP A 209 -11.64 -17.74 9.10
N LYS A 210 -10.63 -18.06 8.30
CA LYS A 210 -9.99 -19.39 8.27
C LYS A 210 -8.54 -19.28 8.67
N LEU A 211 -8.09 -20.11 9.60
CA LEU A 211 -6.69 -20.24 9.98
C LEU A 211 -6.13 -21.57 9.47
N GLU A 212 -5.19 -21.54 8.53
CA GLU A 212 -4.39 -22.71 8.11
C GLU A 212 -2.94 -22.52 8.55
N GLY A 213 -2.68 -22.67 9.85
CA GLY A 213 -1.35 -22.42 10.42
C GLY A 213 -1.42 -22.18 11.92
N ALA A 214 -0.93 -21.04 12.40
CA ALA A 214 -0.91 -20.75 13.83
C ALA A 214 -1.22 -19.29 14.23
N GLN A 215 -1.93 -19.17 15.35
CA GLN A 215 -2.13 -17.93 16.10
C GLN A 215 -1.50 -18.07 17.49
N TRP A 216 -0.80 -17.06 17.98
CA TRP A 216 -0.24 -17.13 19.35
C TRP A 216 -0.18 -15.84 20.16
N ILE A 217 0.19 -16.00 21.45
CA ILE A 217 0.40 -15.01 22.53
C ILE A 217 -0.88 -14.57 23.21
N GLY A 218 -1.74 -13.87 22.47
CA GLY A 218 -2.85 -13.13 23.06
C GLY A 218 -4.19 -13.88 23.04
N LEU A 219 -5.19 -13.18 22.53
CA LEU A 219 -6.53 -13.69 22.28
C LEU A 219 -6.61 -14.13 20.81
N ASN A 220 -6.94 -15.39 20.59
CA ASN A 220 -6.95 -16.01 19.26
C ASN A 220 -8.38 -16.39 18.89
N PHE A 221 -8.90 -15.81 17.81
CA PHE A 221 -10.23 -16.05 17.29
C PHE A 221 -10.14 -16.47 15.83
N ALA A 222 -10.85 -17.55 15.50
CA ALA A 222 -11.07 -17.95 14.11
C ALA A 222 -12.44 -18.60 13.94
N ASN A 223 -13.03 -18.59 12.74
CA ASN A 223 -14.23 -19.39 12.49
C ASN A 223 -13.86 -20.85 12.23
N GLU A 224 -12.83 -21.08 11.42
CA GLU A 224 -12.25 -22.39 11.15
C GLU A 224 -10.75 -22.39 11.49
N VAL A 225 -10.29 -23.41 12.21
CA VAL A 225 -8.88 -23.61 12.56
C VAL A 225 -8.43 -24.95 12.05
N LYS A 226 -7.46 -24.92 11.15
CA LYS A 226 -6.61 -26.04 10.77
C LYS A 226 -5.18 -25.77 11.25
N GLY A 227 -4.84 -26.18 12.47
CA GLY A 227 -3.52 -25.96 13.05
C GLY A 227 -3.50 -25.64 14.54
N LEU A 228 -2.75 -24.62 14.95
CA LEU A 228 -2.44 -24.33 16.36
C LEU A 228 -2.98 -22.96 16.81
N GLN A 229 -3.67 -22.93 17.96
CA GLN A 229 -3.89 -21.69 18.69
C GLN A 229 -3.21 -21.78 20.07
N LEU A 230 -2.29 -20.86 20.36
CA LEU A 230 -1.55 -20.81 21.63
C LEU A 230 -1.72 -19.44 22.29
N GLY A 231 -2.60 -19.31 23.28
CA GLY A 231 -2.93 -17.99 23.81
C GLY A 231 -3.58 -18.04 25.18
N VAL A 232 -3.94 -16.88 25.72
CA VAL A 232 -4.71 -16.82 26.97
C VAL A 232 -6.12 -17.36 26.72
N ILE A 233 -6.74 -16.94 25.62
CA ILE A 233 -8.04 -17.42 25.17
C ILE A 233 -7.92 -17.84 23.71
N ASN A 234 -8.39 -19.04 23.41
CA ASN A 234 -8.51 -19.55 22.06
C ASN A 234 -9.98 -19.86 21.77
N TYR A 235 -10.48 -19.37 20.65
CA TYR A 235 -11.85 -19.57 20.20
C TYR A 235 -11.86 -20.03 18.75
N THR A 236 -12.63 -21.09 18.48
CA THR A 236 -13.03 -21.46 17.13
C THR A 236 -14.43 -22.05 17.07
N SER A 237 -15.07 -21.97 15.90
CA SER A 237 -16.27 -22.74 15.62
C SER A 237 -15.90 -24.14 15.14
N ILE A 238 -14.95 -24.26 14.20
CA ILE A 238 -14.48 -25.55 13.67
C ILE A 238 -13.01 -25.73 14.03
N LEU A 239 -12.68 -26.85 14.68
CA LEU A 239 -11.31 -27.19 15.08
C LEU A 239 -10.86 -28.47 14.37
N ASP A 240 -9.80 -28.36 13.58
CA ASP A 240 -8.93 -29.43 13.08
C ASP A 240 -7.49 -29.09 13.55
N GLY A 241 -7.19 -29.41 14.80
CA GLY A 241 -5.90 -29.13 15.39
C GLY A 241 -5.92 -29.00 16.91
N LEU A 242 -5.06 -28.14 17.43
CA LEU A 242 -4.72 -28.02 18.85
C LEU A 242 -4.90 -26.59 19.35
N GLN A 243 -5.55 -26.43 20.49
CA GLN A 243 -5.60 -25.20 21.27
C GLN A 243 -4.86 -25.43 22.59
N ILE A 244 -3.98 -24.50 22.96
CA ILE A 244 -3.31 -24.46 24.26
C ILE A 244 -3.51 -23.08 24.87
N GLY A 245 -4.08 -23.02 26.07
CA GLY A 245 -4.40 -21.75 26.70
C GLY A 245 -5.19 -21.87 27.99
N VAL A 246 -5.35 -20.75 28.71
CA VAL A 246 -6.14 -20.72 29.95
C VAL A 246 -7.58 -21.13 29.67
N LEU A 247 -8.15 -20.68 28.55
CA LEU A 247 -9.49 -21.02 28.10
C LEU A 247 -9.49 -21.37 26.61
N ASN A 248 -9.94 -22.59 26.28
CA ASN A 248 -10.02 -23.08 24.91
C ASN A 248 -11.47 -23.42 24.57
N ILE A 249 -12.01 -22.81 23.52
CA ILE A 249 -13.40 -22.93 23.10
C ILE A 249 -13.45 -23.44 21.65
N ALA A 250 -14.15 -24.55 21.42
CA ALA A 250 -14.44 -25.12 20.12
C ALA A 250 -15.94 -25.50 20.03
N TRP A 251 -16.78 -24.59 19.51
CA TRP A 251 -18.25 -24.74 19.62
C TRP A 251 -18.87 -25.78 18.68
N GLY A 252 -18.33 -25.94 17.49
CA GLY A 252 -18.80 -26.87 16.46
C GLY A 252 -18.29 -28.29 16.63
N LYS A 253 -17.52 -28.58 17.69
CA LYS A 253 -17.05 -29.93 18.00
C LYS A 253 -18.22 -30.86 18.35
N ASP A 254 -18.21 -32.07 17.77
CA ASP A 254 -19.12 -33.17 18.12
C ASP A 254 -18.69 -33.86 19.43
N SER A 255 -18.50 -33.07 20.47
CA SER A 255 -18.15 -33.54 21.81
C SER A 255 -18.86 -32.68 22.86
N ILE A 256 -19.12 -33.27 24.03
CA ILE A 256 -19.62 -32.51 25.19
C ILE A 256 -18.56 -31.54 25.74
N TRP A 257 -17.28 -31.81 25.46
CA TRP A 257 -16.14 -31.03 25.94
C TRP A 257 -15.78 -29.90 24.97
N LYS A 258 -16.69 -28.92 24.83
CA LYS A 258 -16.53 -27.76 23.93
C LYS A 258 -15.68 -26.64 24.52
N VAL A 259 -15.60 -26.58 25.84
CA VAL A 259 -14.82 -25.61 26.60
C VAL A 259 -13.89 -26.39 27.52
N LEU A 260 -12.58 -26.22 27.35
CA LEU A 260 -11.58 -26.95 28.13
C LEU A 260 -10.48 -26.01 28.64
N PRO A 261 -10.04 -26.18 29.90
CA PRO A 261 -8.87 -25.49 30.41
C PRO A 261 -7.60 -26.12 29.86
N ILE A 262 -6.54 -25.30 29.69
CA ILE A 262 -5.18 -25.71 29.32
C ILE A 262 -5.05 -26.25 27.90
N VAL A 263 -5.79 -27.29 27.51
CA VAL A 263 -5.70 -27.94 26.20
C VAL A 263 -7.08 -28.30 25.65
N ASN A 264 -7.28 -28.09 24.35
CA ASN A 264 -8.37 -28.68 23.57
C ASN A 264 -7.84 -29.15 22.21
N ALA A 265 -8.32 -30.28 21.71
CA ALA A 265 -7.90 -30.81 20.43
C ALA A 265 -9.04 -31.53 19.70
N ASN A 266 -8.99 -31.51 18.37
CA ASN A 266 -9.90 -32.24 17.49
C ASN A 266 -9.19 -32.49 16.16
N TRP A 267 -9.44 -33.62 15.49
CA TRP A 267 -8.79 -34.01 14.24
C TRP A 267 -9.80 -34.71 13.34
#